data_AF-A0A356KIU5-F1
#
_entry.id   AF-A0A356KIU5-F1
#
_cell.length_a   1.000
_cell.length_b   1.000
_cell.length_c   1.000
_cell.angle_alpha   90.00
_cell.angle_beta   90.00
_cell.angle_gamma   90.00
#
_symmetry.space_group_name_H-M   'P 1'
#
loop_
_entity.id
_entity.type
_entity.pdbx_description
1 polymer ?
#
loop_
_entity_poly.entity_id
_entity_poly.type
_entity_poly.pdbx_seq_one_letter_code
_entity_poly.pdbx_strand_id
1 'polypeptide(L)'
;RVAADPRLLLDPDELLGEAEDSGRIAARVSRLAAELELRPAVLIRYRRRAFVAPRERRLRITFDEVVQAFAPDDGRLEGSARPLLPTGWVVLEVKFDQRMPSWTRSALISLGLRLQPFSKYAEGMLALRGAASHALSPSEARLRSPAGEEALDLGEAAAATEGA
;
A
#
# COMPACT_ATOMS: atom_id res chain seq x y z
N ARG A 1 -14.54 -0.35 18.91
CA ARG A 1 -13.49 0.42 18.23
C ARG A 1 -12.90 1.35 19.28
N VAL A 2 -11.72 1.05 19.82
CA VAL A 2 -11.00 2.02 20.64
C VAL A 2 -10.37 3.00 19.66
N ALA A 3 -10.86 4.23 19.63
CA ALA A 3 -10.10 5.33 19.05
C ALA A 3 -8.99 5.63 20.05
N ALA A 4 -7.82 5.01 19.87
CA ALA A 4 -6.64 5.45 20.59
C ALA A 4 -6.37 6.90 20.16
N ASP A 5 -6.16 7.79 21.12
CA ASP A 5 -5.77 9.17 20.83
C ASP A 5 -4.47 9.11 20.01
N PRO A 6 -4.43 9.65 18.78
CA PRO A 6 -3.24 9.58 17.93
C PRO A 6 -2.00 10.23 18.56
N ARG A 7 -2.15 11.07 19.60
CA ARG A 7 -1.02 11.57 20.40
C ARG A 7 -0.29 10.48 21.18
N LEU A 8 -1.03 9.46 21.62
CA LEU A 8 -0.48 8.33 22.37
C LEU A 8 0.47 7.46 21.52
N LEU A 9 0.29 7.45 20.20
CA LEU A 9 1.23 6.81 19.26
C LEU A 9 2.55 7.56 19.11
N LEU A 10 2.63 8.80 19.62
CA LEU A 10 3.81 9.64 19.60
C LEU A 10 4.46 9.76 20.98
N ASP A 11 3.86 9.15 22.01
CA ASP A 11 4.42 9.12 23.35
C ASP A 11 5.43 7.96 23.46
N PRO A 12 6.73 8.26 23.69
CA PRO A 12 7.76 7.27 23.96
C PRO A 12 7.35 6.24 25.01
N ASP A 13 6.67 6.66 26.08
CA ASP A 13 6.43 5.85 27.26
C ASP A 13 5.29 4.84 27.04
N GLU A 14 4.31 5.15 26.19
CA GLU A 14 3.27 4.19 25.78
C GLU A 14 3.74 3.18 24.72
N LEU A 15 4.80 3.51 23.96
CA LEU A 15 5.36 2.61 22.94
C LEU A 15 6.19 1.44 23.54
N LEU A 16 6.49 1.48 24.84
CA LEU A 16 7.40 0.55 25.54
C LEU A 16 6.75 -0.77 26.02
N GLY A 17 5.73 -1.27 25.31
CA GLY A 17 5.02 -2.51 25.67
C GLY A 17 5.84 -3.83 25.55
N GLU A 18 5.87 -4.56 26.67
CA GLU A 18 6.18 -5.97 27.05
C GLU A 18 6.98 -6.98 26.18
N ALA A 19 7.54 -6.63 25.02
CA ALA A 19 8.53 -7.50 24.35
C ALA A 19 9.93 -6.88 24.48
N GLU A 20 10.92 -7.64 24.99
CA GLU A 20 12.29 -7.16 25.27
C GLU A 20 12.96 -6.43 24.09
N ASP A 21 12.68 -6.86 22.85
CA ASP A 21 13.15 -6.21 21.62
C ASP A 21 12.33 -4.96 21.22
N SER A 22 11.03 -4.95 21.50
CA SER A 22 10.15 -3.80 21.18
C SER A 22 10.50 -2.60 22.06
N GLY A 23 10.81 -2.84 23.34
CA GLY A 23 11.28 -1.79 24.26
C GLY A 23 12.59 -1.14 23.80
N ARG A 24 13.54 -1.93 23.27
CA ARG A 24 14.81 -1.41 22.75
C ARG A 24 14.62 -0.55 21.50
N ILE A 25 13.76 -0.99 20.57
CA ILE A 25 13.46 -0.22 19.36
C ILE A 25 12.74 1.09 19.72
N ALA A 26 11.72 1.04 20.57
CA ALA A 26 11.00 2.22 21.04
C ALA A 26 11.91 3.22 21.76
N ALA A 27 12.78 2.74 22.66
CA ALA A 27 13.78 3.59 23.32
C ALA A 27 14.75 4.22 22.31
N ARG A 28 15.20 3.46 21.31
CA ARG A 28 16.10 3.99 20.26
C ARG A 28 15.40 5.04 19.40
N VAL A 29 14.17 4.80 18.98
CA VAL A 29 13.38 5.74 18.18
C VAL A 29 13.14 7.03 18.96
N SER A 30 12.76 6.92 20.22
CA SER A 30 12.50 8.07 21.10
C SER A 30 13.75 8.89 21.36
N ARG A 31 14.89 8.23 21.60
CA ARG A 31 16.19 8.90 21.72
C ARG A 31 16.55 9.65 20.45
N LEU A 32 16.41 9.02 19.28
CA LEU A 32 16.67 9.67 17.98
C LEU A 32 15.69 10.83 17.73
N ALA A 33 14.42 10.68 18.12
CA ALA A 33 13.43 11.74 17.99
C ALA A 33 13.78 12.97 18.84
N ALA A 34 14.28 12.75 20.06
CA ALA A 34 14.77 13.82 20.92
C ALA A 34 16.08 14.43 20.40
N GLU A 35 17.08 13.61 20.05
CA GLU A 35 18.40 14.04 19.58
C GLU A 35 18.34 14.81 18.25
N LEU A 36 17.41 14.45 17.36
CA LEU A 36 17.21 15.09 16.05
C LEU A 36 16.09 16.12 16.06
N GLU A 37 15.52 16.43 17.22
CA GLU A 37 14.38 17.36 17.39
C GLU A 37 13.22 17.08 16.42
N LEU A 38 12.90 15.80 16.20
CA LEU A 38 11.86 15.41 15.26
C LEU A 38 10.51 15.97 15.72
N ARG A 39 9.73 16.42 14.73
CA ARG A 39 8.36 16.91 14.89
C ARG A 39 7.47 16.23 13.84
N PRO A 40 6.19 15.98 14.13
CA PRO A 40 5.25 15.53 13.12
C PRO A 40 5.28 16.46 11.90
N ALA A 41 5.40 15.89 10.70
CA ALA A 41 5.54 16.66 9.45
C ALA A 41 4.31 16.55 8.53
N VAL A 42 3.65 15.40 8.53
CA VAL A 42 2.42 15.13 7.77
C VAL A 42 1.67 13.97 8.40
N LEU A 43 0.35 14.08 8.43
CA LEU A 43 -0.56 13.00 8.84
C LEU A 43 -1.21 12.40 7.59
N ILE A 44 -1.13 11.07 7.44
CA ILE A 44 -1.72 10.35 6.32
C ILE A 44 -2.92 9.54 6.79
N ARG A 45 -4.06 9.76 6.17
CA ARG A 45 -5.30 9.00 6.40
C ARG A 45 -5.71 8.28 5.13
N TYR A 46 -6.15 7.03 5.27
CA TYR A 46 -6.69 6.23 4.16
C TYR A 46 -7.62 5.15 4.69
N ARG A 47 -8.50 4.65 3.81
CA ARG A 47 -9.32 3.48 4.06
C ARG A 47 -8.71 2.28 3.34
N ARG A 48 -8.24 1.29 4.10
CA ARG A 48 -7.63 0.07 3.53
C ARG A 48 -8.63 -1.08 3.46
N ARG A 49 -8.73 -1.71 2.29
CA ARG A 49 -9.26 -3.07 2.11
C ARG A 49 -8.08 -4.01 1.87
N ALA A 50 -7.92 -5.03 2.71
CA ALA A 50 -6.82 -5.98 2.63
C ALA A 50 -7.34 -7.39 2.37
N PHE A 51 -6.71 -8.08 1.42
CA PHE A 51 -7.02 -9.45 1.03
C PHE A 51 -5.78 -10.31 1.21
N VAL A 52 -6.00 -11.49 1.80
CA VAL A 52 -5.00 -12.53 1.93
C VAL A 52 -5.49 -13.74 1.15
N ALA A 53 -4.58 -14.38 0.42
CA ALA A 53 -4.94 -15.57 -0.33
C ALA A 53 -4.76 -16.82 0.56
N PRO A 54 -5.79 -17.65 0.76
CA PRO A 54 -5.69 -18.81 1.64
C PRO A 54 -4.62 -19.81 1.19
N ARG A 55 -4.42 -19.94 -0.12
CA ARG A 55 -3.47 -20.88 -0.73
C ARG A 55 -2.08 -20.26 -0.96
N GLU A 56 -2.00 -18.94 -1.13
CA GLU A 56 -0.73 -18.20 -1.18
C GLU A 56 -0.52 -17.34 0.08
N ARG A 57 -0.10 -17.95 1.19
CA ARG A 57 0.07 -17.27 2.50
C ARG A 57 0.95 -16.01 2.49
N ARG A 58 1.81 -15.89 1.48
CA ARG A 58 2.76 -14.77 1.31
C ARG A 58 2.22 -13.70 0.33
N LEU A 59 1.11 -13.95 -0.35
CA LEU A 59 0.43 -12.97 -1.18
C LEU A 59 -0.50 -12.10 -0.33
N ARG A 60 -0.30 -10.79 -0.38
CA ARG A 60 -1.22 -9.80 0.19
C ARG A 60 -1.57 -8.77 -0.87
N ILE A 61 -2.86 -8.53 -1.04
CA ILE A 61 -3.37 -7.51 -1.96
C ILE A 61 -4.09 -6.47 -1.12
N THR A 62 -3.73 -5.19 -1.27
CA THR A 62 -4.40 -4.11 -0.55
C THR A 62 -4.84 -3.01 -1.49
N PHE A 63 -5.99 -2.41 -1.17
CA PHE A 63 -6.54 -1.24 -1.82
C PHE A 63 -6.62 -0.13 -0.78
N ASP A 64 -5.84 0.93 -0.97
CA ASP A 64 -5.95 2.14 -0.15
C ASP A 64 -6.77 3.18 -0.90
N GLU A 65 -7.89 3.54 -0.31
CA GLU A 65 -8.86 4.48 -0.84
C GLU A 65 -8.87 5.75 0.00
N VAL A 66 -9.33 6.85 -0.60
CA VAL A 66 -9.48 8.15 0.10
C VAL A 66 -8.17 8.53 0.79
N VAL A 67 -7.06 8.42 0.07
CA VAL A 67 -5.73 8.74 0.61
C VAL A 67 -5.58 10.24 0.72
N GLN A 68 -5.42 10.72 1.95
CA GLN A 68 -5.45 12.14 2.32
C GLN A 68 -4.26 12.50 3.21
N ALA A 69 -3.71 13.69 3.00
CA ALA A 69 -2.72 14.31 3.86
C ALA A 69 -3.35 15.45 4.67
N PHE A 70 -2.88 15.61 5.89
CA PHE A 70 -3.23 16.71 6.79
C PHE A 70 -1.95 17.34 7.30
N ALA A 71 -1.97 18.66 7.42
CA ALA A 71 -0.93 19.36 8.14
C ALA A 71 -0.96 18.86 9.60
N PRO A 72 0.20 18.64 10.22
CA PRO A 72 0.26 18.31 11.63
C PRO A 72 -0.18 19.53 12.45
N ASP A 73 -1.23 19.37 13.25
CA ASP A 73 -1.68 20.40 14.21
C ASP A 73 -1.81 19.75 15.59
N ASP A 74 -0.76 19.84 16.41
CA ASP A 74 -0.71 19.36 17.81
C ASP A 74 -1.36 17.97 18.06
N GLY A 75 -1.22 17.05 17.11
CA GLY A 75 -1.78 15.69 17.18
C GLY A 75 -3.28 15.58 16.90
N ARG A 76 -3.94 16.65 16.47
CA ARG A 76 -5.34 16.65 16.02
C ARG A 76 -5.40 16.29 14.54
N LEU A 77 -6.38 15.45 14.19
CA LEU A 77 -6.83 15.28 12.79
C LEU A 77 -7.79 16.41 12.41
N GLU A 78 -7.45 17.64 12.78
CA GLU A 78 -8.22 18.83 12.49
C GLU A 78 -7.50 19.60 11.37
N GLY A 79 -8.27 20.16 10.43
CA GLY A 79 -7.72 20.88 9.28
C GLY A 79 -8.17 20.35 7.91
N SER A 80 -7.71 21.04 6.87
CA SER A 80 -8.13 20.78 5.49
C SER A 80 -7.40 19.56 4.92
N ALA A 81 -8.16 18.53 4.57
CA ALA A 81 -7.66 17.35 3.90
C ALA A 81 -7.12 17.71 2.50
N ARG A 82 -5.91 17.26 2.18
CA ARG A 82 -5.36 17.31 0.82
C ARG A 82 -5.44 15.91 0.21
N PRO A 83 -6.25 15.69 -0.85
CA PRO A 83 -6.27 14.39 -1.52
C PRO A 83 -4.94 14.14 -2.25
N LEU A 84 -4.41 12.92 -2.14
CA LEU A 84 -3.16 12.53 -2.83
C LEU A 84 -3.43 11.93 -4.21
N LEU A 85 -4.68 11.57 -4.49
CA LEU A 85 -5.10 10.91 -5.71
C LEU A 85 -6.32 11.61 -6.30
N PRO A 86 -6.51 11.55 -7.64
CA PRO A 86 -7.76 11.96 -8.26
C PRO A 86 -8.95 11.18 -7.70
N THR A 87 -10.14 11.79 -7.77
CA THR A 87 -11.37 11.14 -7.32
C THR A 87 -11.59 9.81 -8.05
N GLY A 88 -11.92 8.76 -7.29
CA GLY A 88 -12.15 7.41 -7.82
C GLY A 88 -10.88 6.56 -7.98
N TRP A 89 -9.69 7.13 -7.81
CA TRP A 89 -8.44 6.38 -7.88
C TRP A 89 -8.11 5.71 -6.54
N VAL A 90 -7.37 4.62 -6.61
CA VAL A 90 -6.94 3.82 -5.44
C VAL A 90 -5.48 3.43 -5.58
N VAL A 91 -4.79 3.26 -4.44
CA VAL A 91 -3.47 2.61 -4.46
C VAL A 91 -3.70 1.11 -4.34
N LEU A 92 -3.41 0.38 -5.43
CA LEU A 92 -3.30 -1.07 -5.40
C LEU A 92 -1.87 -1.46 -5.06
N GLU A 93 -1.70 -2.22 -3.98
CA GLU A 93 -0.41 -2.79 -3.59
C GLU A 93 -0.52 -4.31 -3.56
N VAL A 94 0.38 -4.97 -4.29
CA VAL A 94 0.51 -6.44 -4.33
C VAL A 94 1.86 -6.81 -3.72
N LYS A 95 1.82 -7.42 -2.54
CA LYS A 95 2.98 -7.93 -1.82
C LYS A 95 3.09 -9.43 -1.99
N PHE A 96 4.28 -9.88 -2.35
CA PHE A 96 4.65 -11.29 -2.49
C PHE A 96 6.15 -11.41 -2.14
N ASP A 97 6.61 -12.62 -1.84
CA ASP A 97 8.00 -12.83 -1.47
C ASP A 97 8.90 -12.91 -2.71
N GLN A 98 9.13 -14.13 -3.23
CA GLN A 98 10.09 -14.36 -4.30
C GLN A 98 9.47 -14.36 -5.69
N ARG A 99 8.21 -14.81 -5.82
CA ARG A 99 7.51 -14.91 -7.11
C ARG A 99 6.05 -14.49 -6.97
N MET A 100 5.62 -13.63 -7.90
CA MET A 100 4.21 -13.27 -8.05
C MET A 100 3.45 -14.46 -8.67
N PRO A 101 2.31 -14.88 -8.10
CA PRO A 101 1.46 -15.89 -8.71
C PRO A 101 1.02 -15.51 -10.13
N SER A 102 0.98 -16.48 -11.04
CA SER A 102 0.67 -16.25 -12.46
C SER A 102 -0.70 -15.62 -12.65
N TRP A 103 -1.73 -16.09 -11.94
CA TRP A 103 -3.07 -15.52 -12.01
C TRP A 103 -3.09 -14.04 -11.60
N THR A 104 -2.30 -13.65 -10.59
CA THR A 104 -2.22 -12.25 -10.15
C THR A 104 -1.58 -11.41 -11.24
N ARG A 105 -0.48 -11.89 -11.83
CA ARG A 105 0.19 -11.23 -12.96
C ARG A 105 -0.77 -11.06 -14.14
N SER A 106 -1.45 -12.11 -14.55
CA SER A 106 -2.41 -12.09 -15.66
C SER A 106 -3.54 -11.09 -15.40
N ALA A 107 -4.07 -11.03 -14.18
CA ALA A 107 -5.10 -10.07 -13.79
C ALA A 107 -4.60 -8.62 -13.84
N LEU A 108 -3.38 -8.34 -13.36
CA LEU A 108 -2.80 -6.99 -13.43
C LEU A 108 -2.59 -6.52 -14.87
N ILE A 109 -2.16 -7.44 -15.75
CA ILE A 109 -1.93 -7.17 -17.18
C ILE A 109 -3.25 -6.95 -17.92
N SER A 110 -4.26 -7.80 -17.69
CA SER A 110 -5.55 -7.68 -18.37
C SER A 110 -6.29 -6.39 -18.01
N LEU A 111 -6.09 -5.90 -16.78
CA LEU A 111 -6.58 -4.60 -16.33
C LEU A 111 -5.74 -3.41 -16.85
N GLY A 112 -4.66 -3.66 -17.59
CA GLY A 112 -3.80 -2.61 -18.15
C GLY A 112 -3.07 -1.78 -17.10
N LEU A 113 -2.88 -2.31 -15.89
CA LEU A 113 -2.30 -1.57 -14.78
C LEU A 113 -0.80 -1.31 -15.00
N ARG A 114 -0.35 -0.14 -14.54
CA ARG A 114 1.06 0.26 -14.59
C ARG A 114 1.65 0.33 -13.19
N LEU A 115 2.92 -0.03 -13.09
CA LEU A 115 3.63 0.12 -11.83
C LEU A 115 3.98 1.59 -11.63
N GLN A 116 3.49 2.19 -10.56
CA GLN A 116 3.83 3.55 -10.14
C GLN A 116 4.52 3.48 -8.78
N PRO A 117 5.73 4.04 -8.62
CA PRO A 117 6.26 4.35 -7.30
C PRO A 117 5.32 5.34 -6.60
N PHE A 118 4.80 4.96 -5.44
CA PHE A 118 3.88 5.81 -4.69
C PHE A 118 4.24 5.78 -3.20
N SER A 119 4.90 6.84 -2.72
CA SER A 119 5.15 7.03 -1.29
C SER A 119 4.08 7.95 -0.72
N LYS A 120 3.22 7.40 0.14
CA LYS A 120 2.17 8.19 0.83
C LYS A 120 2.75 9.39 1.58
N TYR A 121 3.91 9.23 2.20
CA TYR A 121 4.58 10.30 2.93
C TYR A 121 5.09 11.40 1.99
N ALA A 122 5.82 11.04 0.94
CA ALA A 122 6.37 12.01 -0.01
C ALA A 122 5.26 12.77 -0.75
N GLU A 123 4.25 12.04 -1.25
CA GLU A 123 3.08 12.63 -1.90
C GLU A 123 2.28 13.51 -0.95
N GLY A 124 2.16 13.12 0.33
CA GLY A 124 1.54 13.95 1.35
C GLY A 124 2.30 15.25 1.59
N MET A 125 3.63 15.21 1.70
CA MET A 125 4.47 16.40 1.86
C MET A 125 4.35 17.34 0.65
N LEU A 126 4.30 16.81 -0.57
CA LEU A 126 4.09 17.61 -1.79
C LEU A 126 2.70 18.25 -1.80
N ALA A 127 1.66 17.48 -1.47
CA ALA A 127 0.28 17.95 -1.44
C ALA A 127 0.08 19.08 -0.41
N LEU A 128 0.71 19.00 0.76
CA LEU A 128 0.69 20.07 1.76
C LEU A 128 1.40 21.34 1.29
N ARG A 129 2.45 21.20 0.47
CA ARG A 129 3.19 22.32 -0.14
C ARG A 129 2.50 22.90 -1.39
N GLY A 130 1.41 22.30 -1.86
CA GLY A 130 0.77 22.66 -3.13
C GLY A 130 1.60 22.30 -4.37
N ALA A 131 2.57 21.38 -4.23
CA ALA A 131 3.41 20.92 -5.32
C ALA A 131 2.73 19.81 -6.13
N ALA A 132 3.15 19.63 -7.38
CA ALA A 132 2.65 18.56 -8.24
C ALA A 132 3.08 17.17 -7.71
N SER A 133 2.19 16.19 -7.85
CA SER A 133 2.46 14.80 -7.51
C SER A 133 3.52 14.21 -8.44
N HIS A 134 4.47 13.45 -7.89
CA HIS A 134 5.42 12.70 -8.70
C HIS A 134 4.79 11.42 -9.26
N ALA A 135 3.95 10.76 -8.47
CA ALA A 135 3.35 9.48 -8.84
C ALA A 135 2.24 9.56 -9.91
N LEU A 136 1.74 10.76 -10.20
CA LEU A 136 0.77 10.99 -11.29
C LEU A 136 1.43 11.34 -12.62
N SER A 137 2.77 11.40 -12.68
CA SER A 137 3.48 11.45 -13.95
C SER A 137 3.45 10.09 -14.64
N PRO A 138 3.34 10.02 -15.98
CA PRO A 138 3.27 8.73 -16.66
C PRO A 138 4.54 7.91 -16.45
N SER A 139 4.49 6.83 -15.65
CA SER A 139 5.60 5.86 -15.69
C SER A 139 5.58 5.05 -16.99
N GLU A 140 6.77 4.79 -17.51
CA GLU A 140 7.00 3.90 -18.66
C GLU A 140 7.01 2.42 -18.26
N ALA A 141 7.06 2.12 -16.95
CA ALA A 141 7.15 0.76 -16.43
C ALA A 141 5.80 0.02 -16.54
N ARG A 142 5.64 -0.74 -17.63
CA ARG A 142 4.53 -1.67 -17.83
C ARG A 142 4.89 -3.07 -17.33
N LEU A 143 3.93 -3.76 -16.70
CA LEU A 143 4.01 -5.21 -16.61
C LEU A 143 3.97 -5.77 -18.05
N ARG A 144 5.00 -6.52 -18.43
CA ARG A 144 5.04 -7.22 -19.72
C ARG A 144 4.30 -8.54 -19.60
N SER A 145 3.46 -8.87 -20.59
CA SER A 145 3.04 -10.26 -20.81
C SER A 145 4.28 -11.10 -21.14
N PRO A 146 4.39 -12.34 -20.64
CA PRO A 146 5.26 -13.30 -21.29
C PRO A 146 4.62 -13.61 -22.64
N ALA A 147 5.13 -12.98 -23.71
CA ALA A 147 4.93 -13.50 -25.05
C ALA A 147 5.98 -14.61 -25.23
N GLY A 148 5.52 -15.86 -25.22
CA GLY A 148 6.34 -17.06 -25.50
C GLY A 148 6.54 -17.97 -24.30
N GLU A 149 5.56 -18.82 -24.01
CA GLU A 149 5.72 -20.29 -23.85
C GLU A 149 4.36 -20.90 -23.46
N GLU A 150 3.92 -21.81 -24.32
CA GLU A 150 2.75 -22.70 -24.22
C GLU A 150 1.37 -22.05 -24.04
N ALA A 151 0.75 -21.77 -25.19
CA ALA A 151 -0.68 -22.02 -25.32
C ALA A 151 -0.89 -23.50 -24.96
N LEU A 152 -1.50 -23.75 -23.81
CA LEU A 152 -2.16 -25.03 -23.53
C LEU A 152 -3.24 -25.19 -24.61
N ASP A 153 -2.88 -26.00 -25.61
CA ASP A 153 -3.81 -26.67 -26.50
C ASP A 153 -4.77 -27.48 -25.63
N LEU A 154 -5.92 -26.87 -25.32
CA LEU A 154 -7.07 -27.61 -24.83
C LEU A 154 -7.64 -28.34 -26.04
N GLY A 155 -6.98 -29.46 -26.35
CA GLY A 155 -7.39 -30.40 -27.38
C GLY A 155 -8.88 -30.72 -27.25
N GLU A 156 -9.56 -30.56 -28.37
CA GLU A 156 -10.87 -31.10 -28.66
C GLU A 156 -10.87 -32.61 -28.41
N ALA A 157 -11.35 -33.05 -27.25
CA ALA A 157 -11.65 -34.45 -26.99
C ALA A 157 -12.67 -34.59 -25.84
N ALA A 158 -13.96 -34.43 -26.14
CA ALA A 158 -15.05 -35.22 -25.52
C ALA A 158 -16.43 -34.85 -26.11
N ALA A 159 -16.77 -35.48 -27.23
CA ALA A 159 -18.15 -35.87 -27.55
C ALA A 159 -18.05 -37.17 -28.37
N ALA A 160 -17.92 -38.30 -27.68
CA ALA A 160 -19.06 -39.20 -27.42
C ALA A 160 -19.55 -39.90 -28.69
N THR A 161 -18.86 -40.99 -29.02
CA THR A 161 -19.44 -42.14 -29.72
C THR A 161 -20.46 -42.80 -28.79
N GLU A 162 -21.72 -42.86 -29.21
CA GLU A 162 -22.66 -43.96 -28.93
C GLU A 162 -23.92 -43.81 -29.78
N GLY A 163 -24.31 -44.86 -30.50
CA GLY A 163 -25.57 -44.94 -31.22
C GLY A 163 -25.49 -45.71 -32.53
N ALA A 164 -25.75 -47.01 -32.44
CA ALA A 164 -25.94 -47.96 -33.55
C ALA A 164 -27.19 -47.64 -34.40
#